data_AF-A0A9D3MVY7-F1
#
_entry.id   AF-A0A9D3MVY7-F1
#
_cell.length_a   1.000
_cell.length_b   1.000
_cell.length_c   1.000
_cell.angle_alpha   90.00
_cell.angle_beta   90.00
_cell.angle_gamma   90.00
#
_symmetry.space_group_name_H-M   'P 1'
#
loop_
_entity.id
_entity.type
_entity.pdbx_description
1 polymer ?
#
loop_
_entity_poly.entity_id
_entity_poly.type
_entity_poly.pdbx_seq_one_letter_code
_entity_poly.pdbx_strand_id
1 'polypeptide(L)'
;MSLSVPQNGVKGDNEPVIELFVKAGSDGESIGNCPFSQRLFMILWLKGVVFNVTTVDLKRKPADLQNLAPGTHPPFITYNGEVKTDVNKIEEFLEDVLSPPKYTKLGARHPESNTAGMDIFAKFSAFIKNSKPDANEALERGLLKTLQKLDEYLRSPLPDEIDHNSIEDVPVSTRKFLDGDEMTLADCNLLPKLHIVKVTANHILWVAKKYRGFDIPKDMAGIWKYLGEAYTREEFTNTCPSDKEIEIALRRRGQEASQCFGISDGRYAVAVETLETWSGEGGITGQEEKKKDEWGQTPLLLEPGIGSDLRTSVLEALIPALR
;
A
#
# COMPACT_ATOMS: atom_id res chain seq x y z
N MET A 1 39.83 4.10 -7.62
CA MET A 1 39.69 5.56 -7.78
C MET A 1 38.58 6.00 -6.86
N SER A 2 38.90 6.85 -5.89
CA SER A 2 37.99 7.39 -4.88
C SER A 2 37.00 8.36 -5.54
N LEU A 3 35.70 8.08 -5.44
CA LEU A 3 34.68 9.06 -5.81
C LEU A 3 34.22 9.77 -4.53
N SER A 4 34.60 11.04 -4.48
CA SER A 4 34.24 12.04 -3.49
C SER A 4 32.73 12.27 -3.46
N VAL A 5 32.16 12.17 -2.26
CA VAL A 5 30.84 12.68 -1.90
C VAL A 5 30.76 14.18 -2.25
N PRO A 6 29.68 14.68 -2.86
CA PRO A 6 29.52 16.11 -3.05
C PRO A 6 29.35 16.79 -1.68
N GLN A 7 30.38 17.50 -1.23
CA GLN A 7 30.25 18.49 -0.17
C GLN A 7 29.55 19.71 -0.76
N ASN A 8 28.28 19.89 -0.41
CA ASN A 8 27.60 21.17 -0.56
C ASN A 8 26.96 21.56 0.77
N GLY A 9 27.40 22.71 1.29
CA GLY A 9 26.78 23.44 2.40
C GLY A 9 27.32 23.03 3.76
N VAL A 10 27.95 23.99 4.45
CA VAL A 10 28.43 23.88 5.83
C VAL A 10 27.27 23.43 6.73
N LYS A 11 27.18 22.13 7.03
CA LYS A 11 26.28 21.58 8.06
C LYS A 11 26.98 21.71 9.41
N GLY A 12 26.29 22.25 10.41
CA GLY A 12 26.77 22.14 11.79
C GLY A 12 26.91 20.66 12.16
N ASP A 13 27.93 20.30 12.93
CA ASP A 13 28.35 18.94 13.30
C ASP A 13 27.28 18.06 14.01
N ASN A 14 26.02 18.48 14.11
CA ASN A 14 24.97 17.86 14.92
C ASN A 14 23.64 17.56 14.19
N GLU A 15 23.55 17.68 12.87
CA GLU A 15 22.34 17.25 12.13
C GLU A 15 22.43 15.81 11.63
N PRO A 16 21.39 14.98 11.85
CA PRO A 16 21.42 13.61 11.39
C PRO A 16 21.45 13.53 9.86
N VAL A 17 22.24 12.61 9.34
CA VAL A 17 22.26 12.28 7.92
C VAL A 17 21.27 11.14 7.71
N ILE A 18 20.14 11.45 7.08
CA ILE A 18 19.06 10.50 6.84
C ILE A 18 18.91 10.28 5.33
N GLU A 19 18.90 9.03 4.92
CA GLU A 19 18.55 8.63 3.55
C GLU A 19 17.44 7.58 3.58
N LEU A 20 16.35 7.85 2.87
CA LEU A 20 15.22 6.97 2.72
C LEU A 20 15.32 6.22 1.40
N PHE A 21 15.31 4.89 1.45
CA PHE A 21 15.32 4.03 0.28
C PHE A 21 13.91 3.54 -0.01
N VAL A 22 13.34 3.99 -1.11
CA VAL A 22 11.97 3.64 -1.53
C VAL A 22 11.97 2.72 -2.74
N LYS A 23 10.87 2.01 -2.96
CA LYS A 23 10.70 1.20 -4.17
C LYS A 23 10.67 2.10 -5.41
N ALA A 24 11.47 1.81 -6.43
CA ALA A 24 11.36 2.50 -7.71
C ALA A 24 10.10 2.10 -8.49
N GLY A 25 9.63 3.01 -9.34
CA GLY A 25 8.54 2.84 -10.27
C GLY A 25 8.89 1.90 -11.43
N SER A 26 7.97 1.76 -12.36
CA SER A 26 8.11 0.84 -13.48
C SER A 26 9.23 1.22 -14.47
N ASP A 27 9.63 2.49 -14.47
CA ASP A 27 10.75 3.08 -15.21
C ASP A 27 12.12 2.85 -14.53
N GLY A 28 12.13 2.45 -13.25
CA GLY A 28 13.34 2.26 -12.46
C GLY A 28 13.89 3.53 -11.81
N GLU A 29 13.23 4.68 -11.99
CA GLU A 29 13.71 5.99 -11.51
C GLU A 29 12.69 6.69 -10.61
N SER A 30 11.41 6.67 -10.99
CA SER A 30 10.33 7.36 -10.26
C SER A 30 9.96 6.67 -8.94
N ILE A 31 9.12 7.31 -8.12
CA ILE A 31 8.56 6.69 -6.91
C ILE A 31 7.56 5.61 -7.32
N GLY A 32 7.80 4.38 -6.88
CA GLY A 32 6.94 3.24 -7.17
C GLY A 32 5.80 3.06 -6.18
N ASN A 33 4.81 2.26 -6.57
CA ASN A 33 3.68 1.89 -5.72
C ASN A 33 4.13 1.05 -4.50
N CYS A 34 4.28 1.71 -3.35
CA CYS A 34 4.52 1.09 -2.06
C CYS A 34 3.98 1.98 -0.92
N PRO A 35 2.86 1.62 -0.27
CA PRO A 35 2.25 2.45 0.78
C PRO A 35 3.16 2.57 2.01
N PHE A 36 4.03 1.59 2.26
CA PHE A 36 5.02 1.67 3.33
C PHE A 36 6.15 2.65 3.04
N SER A 37 6.60 2.72 1.79
CA SER A 37 7.59 3.72 1.38
C SER A 37 7.01 5.13 1.53
N GLN A 38 5.77 5.32 1.08
CA GLN A 38 5.06 6.58 1.24
C GLN A 38 4.86 6.93 2.72
N ARG A 39 4.46 5.98 3.58
CA ARG A 39 4.33 6.19 5.05
C ARG A 39 5.59 6.80 5.66
N LEU A 40 6.76 6.17 5.44
CA LEU A 40 8.02 6.68 5.99
C LEU A 40 8.44 8.03 5.38
N PHE A 41 8.13 8.25 4.10
CA PHE A 41 8.37 9.52 3.43
C PHE A 41 7.54 10.64 4.08
N MET A 42 6.24 10.42 4.28
CA MET A 42 5.35 11.37 4.96
C MET A 42 5.85 11.70 6.38
N ILE A 43 6.29 10.70 7.14
CA ILE A 43 6.81 10.88 8.50
C ILE A 43 8.04 11.81 8.49
N LEU A 44 9.04 11.53 7.66
CA LEU A 44 10.25 12.36 7.57
C LEU A 44 9.92 13.79 7.11
N TRP A 45 8.96 13.94 6.20
CA TRP A 45 8.48 15.25 5.75
C TRP A 45 7.81 16.04 6.89
N LEU A 46 6.86 15.43 7.61
CA LEU A 46 6.16 16.04 8.74
C LEU A 46 7.08 16.36 9.91
N LYS A 47 8.16 15.58 10.09
CA LYS A 47 9.22 15.89 11.07
C LYS A 47 10.00 17.15 10.70
N GLY A 48 9.97 17.62 9.45
CA GLY A 48 10.72 18.78 8.99
C GLY A 48 12.24 18.58 9.02
N VAL A 49 12.71 17.33 8.99
CA VAL A 49 14.13 17.00 8.93
C VAL A 49 14.63 17.05 7.48
N VAL A 50 15.90 17.35 7.27
CA VAL A 50 16.53 17.23 5.95
C VAL A 50 16.93 15.78 5.72
N PHE A 51 16.43 15.18 4.65
CA PHE A 51 16.76 13.81 4.25
C PHE A 51 16.83 13.70 2.73
N ASN A 52 17.52 12.66 2.27
CA ASN A 52 17.55 12.29 0.86
C ASN A 52 16.61 11.11 0.59
N VAL A 53 16.10 11.03 -0.64
CA VAL A 53 15.29 9.89 -1.10
C VAL A 53 15.99 9.23 -2.27
N THR A 54 16.22 7.93 -2.14
CA THR A 54 16.84 7.11 -3.18
C THR A 54 15.85 6.03 -3.61
N THR A 55 15.51 6.02 -4.90
CA THR A 55 14.64 5.01 -5.48
C THR A 55 15.46 3.75 -5.82
N VAL A 56 14.91 2.57 -5.50
CA VAL A 56 15.60 1.29 -5.64
C VAL A 56 14.88 0.41 -6.67
N ASP A 57 15.51 0.23 -7.83
CA ASP A 57 15.07 -0.77 -8.82
C ASP A 57 15.43 -2.18 -8.34
N LEU A 58 14.41 -2.98 -8.02
CA LEU A 58 14.56 -4.35 -7.57
C LEU A 58 15.10 -5.30 -8.67
N LYS A 59 14.96 -4.94 -9.94
CA LYS A 59 15.45 -5.76 -11.07
C LYS A 59 16.93 -5.51 -11.35
N ARG A 60 17.42 -4.32 -11.02
CA ARG A 60 18.78 -3.87 -11.31
C ARG A 60 19.41 -3.26 -10.05
N LYS A 61 19.38 -4.00 -8.93
CA LYS A 61 19.90 -3.49 -7.65
C LYS A 61 21.41 -3.23 -7.77
N PRO A 62 21.88 -1.97 -7.69
CA PRO A 62 23.30 -1.64 -7.72
C PRO A 62 24.10 -2.39 -6.65
N ALA A 63 25.36 -2.73 -6.95
CA ALA A 63 26.22 -3.47 -6.02
C ALA A 63 26.37 -2.74 -4.67
N ASP A 64 26.48 -1.42 -4.69
CA ASP A 64 26.61 -0.60 -3.49
C ASP A 64 25.38 -0.72 -2.57
N LEU A 65 24.18 -0.80 -3.15
CA LEU A 65 22.94 -1.04 -2.39
C LEU A 65 22.82 -2.48 -1.88
N GLN A 66 23.41 -3.46 -2.57
CA GLN A 66 23.49 -4.83 -2.06
C GLN A 66 24.44 -4.93 -0.86
N ASN A 67 25.55 -4.19 -0.88
CA ASN A 67 26.51 -4.16 0.22
C ASN A 67 25.97 -3.39 1.42
N LEU A 68 25.25 -2.29 1.18
CA LEU A 68 24.64 -1.48 2.23
C LEU A 68 23.59 -2.27 3.01
N ALA A 69 22.67 -2.94 2.31
CA ALA A 69 21.59 -3.71 2.92
C ALA A 69 21.38 -5.04 2.16
N PRO A 70 22.18 -6.08 2.48
CA PRO A 70 22.09 -7.39 1.85
C PRO A 70 20.71 -8.01 2.09
N GLY A 71 20.06 -8.51 1.04
CA GLY A 71 18.74 -9.16 1.14
C GLY A 71 17.58 -8.26 1.58
N THR A 72 17.82 -6.97 1.87
CA THR A 72 16.78 -6.05 2.33
C THR A 72 15.98 -5.50 1.15
N HIS A 73 14.66 -5.61 1.26
CA HIS A 73 13.71 -4.98 0.35
C HIS A 73 13.30 -3.60 0.88
N PRO A 74 13.12 -2.60 0.00
CA PRO A 74 12.52 -1.32 0.37
C PRO A 74 11.10 -1.48 0.95
N PRO A 75 10.70 -0.61 1.89
CA PRO A 75 11.47 0.55 2.34
C PRO A 75 12.44 0.23 3.49
N PHE A 76 13.54 0.96 3.53
CA PHE A 76 14.49 1.02 4.65
C PHE A 76 15.12 2.41 4.70
N ILE A 77 15.79 2.75 5.81
CA ILE A 77 16.52 4.02 5.93
C ILE A 77 17.98 3.76 6.32
N THR A 78 18.85 4.73 6.03
CA THR A 78 20.09 4.91 6.80
C THR A 78 19.94 6.12 7.71
N TYR A 79 20.42 5.98 8.94
CA TYR A 79 20.50 7.08 9.91
C TYR A 79 21.95 7.16 10.39
N ASN A 80 22.64 8.25 10.05
CA ASN A 80 24.08 8.42 10.29
C ASN A 80 24.91 7.22 9.78
N GLY A 81 24.53 6.66 8.63
CA GLY A 81 25.18 5.51 8.01
C GLY A 81 24.74 4.14 8.55
N GLU A 82 23.95 4.08 9.62
CA GLU A 82 23.41 2.82 10.14
C GLU A 82 22.09 2.46 9.44
N VAL A 83 22.00 1.24 8.90
CA VAL A 83 20.78 0.76 8.23
C VAL A 83 19.73 0.38 9.26
N LYS A 84 18.51 0.90 9.10
CA LYS A 84 17.32 0.50 9.84
C LYS A 84 16.33 -0.14 8.86
N THR A 85 15.80 -1.30 9.24
CA THR A 85 14.82 -2.08 8.49
C THR A 85 13.56 -2.28 9.35
N ASP A 86 12.50 -2.83 8.75
CA ASP A 86 11.16 -2.95 9.36
C ASP A 86 10.48 -1.58 9.53
N VAL A 87 9.35 -1.40 8.85
CA VAL A 87 8.64 -0.10 8.76
C VAL A 87 8.20 0.39 10.14
N ASN A 88 7.70 -0.52 10.99
CA ASN A 88 7.18 -0.15 12.30
C ASN A 88 8.34 0.21 13.24
N LYS A 89 9.44 -0.56 13.21
CA LYS A 89 10.64 -0.23 13.99
C LYS A 89 11.29 1.08 13.54
N ILE A 90 11.31 1.34 12.23
CA ILE A 90 11.80 2.62 11.71
C ILE A 90 10.93 3.78 12.20
N GLU A 91 9.61 3.64 12.16
CA GLU A 91 8.69 4.65 12.67
C GLU A 91 8.92 4.94 14.16
N GLU A 92 8.95 3.89 14.99
CA GLU A 92 9.22 4.01 16.44
C GLU A 92 10.57 4.71 16.68
N PHE A 93 11.61 4.30 15.96
CA PHE A 93 12.93 4.91 16.04
C PHE A 93 12.91 6.39 15.65
N LEU A 94 12.26 6.75 14.53
CA LEU A 94 12.18 8.13 14.07
C LEU A 94 11.38 9.01 15.04
N GLU A 95 10.30 8.50 15.64
CA GLU A 95 9.51 9.23 16.63
C GLU A 95 10.30 9.49 17.92
N ASP A 96 11.16 8.55 18.34
CA ASP A 96 12.02 8.67 19.53
C ASP A 96 13.19 9.64 19.30
N VAL A 97 13.96 9.44 18.21
CA VAL A 97 15.19 10.23 17.96
C VAL A 97 14.90 11.62 17.40
N LEU A 98 13.81 11.80 16.66
CA LEU A 98 13.35 13.10 16.16
C LEU A 98 12.23 13.64 17.05
N SER A 99 12.58 13.98 18.29
CA SER A 99 11.64 14.40 19.34
C SER A 99 11.70 15.91 19.66
N PRO A 100 10.70 16.45 20.38
CA PRO A 100 10.72 17.83 20.85
C PRO A 100 11.94 18.14 21.75
N PRO A 101 12.42 19.40 21.80
CA PRO A 101 11.81 20.61 21.21
C PRO A 101 12.18 20.86 19.74
N LYS A 102 13.12 20.09 19.17
CA LYS A 102 13.63 20.36 17.81
C LYS A 102 12.67 19.89 16.72
N TYR A 103 11.97 18.78 16.95
CA TYR A 103 11.07 18.16 15.98
C TYR A 103 9.68 17.94 16.58
N THR A 104 8.65 18.03 15.76
CA THR A 104 7.25 17.85 16.19
C THR A 104 6.98 16.39 16.57
N LYS A 105 6.20 16.17 17.63
CA LYS A 105 5.68 14.84 17.98
C LYS A 105 4.53 14.47 17.05
N LEU A 106 4.57 13.30 16.42
CA LEU A 106 3.56 12.86 15.46
C LEU A 106 2.67 11.73 16.01
N GLY A 107 3.01 11.15 17.16
CA GLY A 107 2.17 10.12 17.78
C GLY A 107 0.76 10.63 18.10
N ALA A 108 -0.25 9.84 17.71
CA ALA A 108 -1.65 10.15 18.00
C ALA A 108 -1.92 10.17 19.51
N ARG A 109 -2.79 11.09 19.93
CA ARG A 109 -3.24 11.29 21.30
C ARG A 109 -4.33 10.28 21.68
N HIS A 110 -5.20 9.94 20.75
CA HIS A 110 -6.28 8.98 20.96
C HIS A 110 -5.85 7.60 20.43
N PRO A 111 -5.81 6.55 21.28
CA PRO A 111 -5.42 5.21 20.84
C PRO A 111 -6.26 4.66 19.70
N GLU A 112 -7.55 5.02 19.66
CA GLU A 112 -8.49 4.61 18.61
C GLU A 112 -8.04 5.07 17.22
N SER A 113 -7.41 6.24 17.09
CA SER A 113 -6.89 6.77 15.82
C SER A 113 -5.87 5.84 15.17
N ASN A 114 -5.02 5.18 15.98
CA ASN A 114 -4.01 4.25 15.47
C ASN A 114 -4.63 2.96 14.89
N THR A 115 -5.83 2.60 15.34
CA THR A 115 -6.53 1.37 14.93
C THR A 115 -7.60 1.62 13.87
N ALA A 116 -8.02 2.87 13.70
CA ALA A 116 -9.05 3.26 12.74
C ALA A 116 -8.63 2.91 11.31
N GLY A 117 -9.43 2.09 10.63
CA GLY A 117 -9.19 1.70 9.24
C GLY A 117 -8.04 0.72 9.01
N MET A 118 -7.45 0.12 10.05
CA MET A 118 -6.31 -0.79 9.91
C MET A 118 -6.62 -2.04 9.04
N ASP A 119 -7.88 -2.50 9.04
CA ASP A 119 -8.33 -3.70 8.34
C ASP A 119 -8.81 -3.44 6.90
N ILE A 120 -9.04 -2.17 6.52
CA ILE A 120 -9.53 -1.78 5.19
C ILE A 120 -8.65 -2.36 4.09
N PHE A 121 -7.33 -2.19 4.23
CA PHE A 121 -6.42 -2.59 3.18
C PHE A 121 -6.35 -4.12 3.01
N ALA A 122 -6.46 -4.89 4.11
CA ALA A 122 -6.54 -6.34 4.06
C ALA A 122 -7.85 -6.83 3.41
N LYS A 123 -9.00 -6.19 3.73
CA LYS A 123 -10.29 -6.50 3.09
C LYS A 123 -10.29 -6.15 1.61
N PHE A 124 -9.76 -4.98 1.26
CA PHE A 124 -9.60 -4.54 -0.13
C PHE A 124 -8.72 -5.51 -0.92
N SER A 125 -7.60 -5.91 -0.32
CA SER A 125 -6.69 -6.91 -0.87
C SER A 125 -7.40 -8.23 -1.18
N ALA A 126 -8.22 -8.73 -0.25
CA ALA A 126 -9.00 -9.95 -0.46
C ALA A 126 -10.06 -9.78 -1.57
N PHE A 127 -10.77 -8.65 -1.58
CA PHE A 127 -11.79 -8.34 -2.58
C PHE A 127 -11.21 -8.31 -4.00
N ILE A 128 -10.07 -7.65 -4.19
CA ILE A 128 -9.49 -7.44 -5.52
C ILE A 128 -8.76 -8.67 -6.07
N LYS A 129 -8.24 -9.53 -5.17
CA LYS A 129 -7.61 -10.80 -5.51
C LYS A 129 -8.60 -11.93 -5.76
N ASN A 130 -9.88 -11.71 -5.47
CA ASN A 130 -10.84 -12.79 -5.54
C ASN A 130 -11.10 -13.21 -7.00
N SER A 131 -10.84 -14.47 -7.31
CA SER A 131 -11.15 -15.07 -8.62
C SER A 131 -12.50 -15.78 -8.66
N LYS A 132 -13.15 -15.98 -7.50
CA LYS A 132 -14.38 -16.77 -7.35
C LYS A 132 -15.64 -15.87 -7.33
N PRO A 133 -16.53 -15.94 -8.35
CA PRO A 133 -17.66 -15.02 -8.45
C PRO A 133 -18.65 -15.06 -7.28
N ASP A 134 -18.87 -16.24 -6.70
CA ASP A 134 -19.74 -16.50 -5.55
C ASP A 134 -19.27 -15.79 -4.26
N ALA A 135 -17.97 -15.58 -4.09
CA ALA A 135 -17.42 -14.88 -2.94
C ALA A 135 -17.41 -13.33 -3.09
N ASN A 136 -17.74 -12.80 -4.27
CA ASN A 136 -17.63 -11.36 -4.57
C ASN A 136 -18.45 -10.50 -3.62
N GLU A 137 -19.74 -10.81 -3.51
CA GLU A 137 -20.68 -10.01 -2.73
C GLU A 137 -20.31 -9.99 -1.24
N ALA A 138 -19.87 -11.13 -0.71
CA ALA A 138 -19.42 -11.24 0.68
C ALA A 138 -18.16 -10.41 0.95
N LEU A 139 -17.19 -10.42 0.03
CA LEU A 139 -15.94 -9.67 0.16
C LEU A 139 -16.15 -8.16 0.00
N GLU A 140 -16.97 -7.75 -0.97
CA GLU A 140 -17.35 -6.36 -1.17
C GLU A 140 -18.07 -5.80 0.06
N ARG A 141 -19.05 -6.55 0.57
CA ARG A 141 -19.75 -6.20 1.82
C ARG A 141 -18.80 -6.11 3.01
N GLY A 142 -17.81 -7.00 3.08
CA GLY A 142 -16.75 -6.96 4.09
C GLY A 142 -15.94 -5.67 4.02
N LEU A 143 -15.52 -5.26 2.82
CA LEU A 143 -14.80 -4.00 2.59
C LEU A 143 -15.66 -2.79 2.93
N LEU A 144 -16.90 -2.74 2.46
CA LEU A 144 -17.85 -1.66 2.74
C LEU A 144 -18.08 -1.49 4.24
N LYS A 145 -18.18 -2.59 4.99
CA LYS A 145 -18.31 -2.54 6.45
C LYS A 145 -17.09 -1.91 7.13
N THR A 146 -15.88 -2.16 6.63
CA THR A 146 -14.66 -1.53 7.19
C THR A 146 -14.54 -0.05 6.84
N LEU A 147 -14.94 0.34 5.62
CA LEU A 147 -15.04 1.74 5.23
C LEU A 147 -16.10 2.48 6.05
N GLN A 148 -17.26 1.87 6.25
CA GLN A 148 -18.34 2.43 7.07
C GLN A 148 -17.88 2.72 8.50
N LYS A 149 -17.12 1.80 9.13
CA LYS A 149 -16.55 2.03 10.47
C LYS A 149 -15.58 3.21 10.50
N LEU A 150 -14.74 3.36 9.48
CA LEU A 150 -13.83 4.51 9.38
C LEU A 150 -14.61 5.82 9.19
N ASP A 151 -15.63 5.82 8.34
CA ASP A 151 -16.51 6.97 8.13
C ASP A 151 -17.21 7.40 9.43
N GLU A 152 -17.77 6.44 10.17
CA GLU A 152 -18.37 6.67 11.48
C GLU A 152 -17.37 7.26 12.47
N TYR A 153 -16.14 6.74 12.51
CA TYR A 153 -15.08 7.27 13.35
C TYR A 153 -14.74 8.74 13.00
N LEU A 154 -14.57 9.05 11.70
CA LEU A 154 -14.25 10.40 11.22
C LEU A 154 -15.36 11.42 11.45
N ARG A 155 -16.62 10.98 11.55
CA ARG A 155 -17.77 11.85 11.84
C ARG A 155 -18.07 12.00 13.32
N SER A 156 -17.67 11.03 14.13
CA SER A 156 -17.87 11.06 15.59
C SER A 156 -16.83 11.98 16.24
N PRO A 157 -17.23 12.99 17.04
CA PRO A 157 -16.27 13.86 17.72
C PRO A 157 -15.32 13.09 18.63
N LEU A 158 -14.06 13.53 18.64
CA LEU A 158 -13.10 13.10 19.65
C LEU A 158 -13.47 13.69 21.02
N PRO A 159 -13.02 13.08 22.13
CA PRO A 159 -13.25 13.61 23.48
C PRO A 159 -12.89 15.09 23.64
N ASP A 160 -11.82 15.55 22.99
CA ASP A 160 -11.38 16.96 23.05
C ASP A 160 -12.32 17.93 22.31
N GLU A 161 -13.14 17.45 21.38
CA GLU A 161 -14.12 18.25 20.63
C GLU A 161 -15.46 18.39 21.38
N ILE A 162 -15.65 17.65 22.48
CA ILE A 162 -16.92 17.58 23.21
C ILE A 162 -16.89 18.56 24.39
N ASP A 163 -17.72 19.60 24.33
CA ASP A 163 -18.01 20.43 25.50
C ASP A 163 -19.06 19.74 26.38
N HIS A 164 -18.61 19.12 27.47
CA HIS A 164 -19.47 18.45 28.45
C HIS A 164 -20.48 19.36 29.15
N ASN A 165 -20.35 20.70 29.02
CA ASN A 165 -21.28 21.67 29.59
C ASN A 165 -22.30 22.19 28.56
N SER A 166 -22.18 21.80 27.29
CA SER A 166 -23.14 22.19 26.25
C SER A 166 -24.45 21.41 26.38
N ILE A 167 -25.57 22.11 26.21
CA ILE A 167 -26.93 21.54 26.20
C ILE A 167 -27.35 21.17 24.76
N GLU A 168 -26.54 21.55 23.76
CA GLU A 168 -26.79 21.24 22.35
C GLU A 168 -26.41 19.80 22.00
N ASP A 169 -27.01 19.26 20.93
CA ASP A 169 -26.66 17.95 20.39
C ASP A 169 -25.16 17.89 20.03
N VAL A 170 -24.53 16.73 20.27
CA VAL A 170 -23.12 16.48 19.93
C VAL A 170 -22.90 16.79 18.44
N PRO A 171 -22.10 17.81 18.09
CA PRO A 171 -21.95 18.23 16.71
C PRO A 171 -21.24 17.15 15.89
N VAL A 172 -21.45 17.13 14.57
CA VAL A 172 -20.61 16.29 13.69
C VAL A 172 -19.17 16.80 13.76
N SER A 173 -18.20 15.88 13.88
CA SER A 173 -16.79 16.26 14.02
C SER A 173 -16.30 17.12 12.85
N THR A 174 -15.63 18.23 13.19
CA THR A 174 -15.07 19.17 12.22
C THR A 174 -13.61 18.89 11.92
N ARG A 175 -12.93 18.03 12.70
CA ARG A 175 -11.49 17.74 12.55
C ARG A 175 -11.08 17.35 11.13
N LYS A 176 -9.87 17.72 10.73
CA LYS A 176 -9.35 17.45 9.37
C LYS A 176 -8.83 16.03 9.18
N PHE A 177 -8.17 15.48 10.19
CA PHE A 177 -7.44 14.20 10.15
C PHE A 177 -7.90 13.24 11.26
N LEU A 178 -7.28 12.07 11.38
CA LEU A 178 -7.76 11.02 12.28
C LEU A 178 -7.84 11.44 13.74
N ASP A 179 -6.83 12.17 14.22
CA ASP A 179 -6.63 12.50 15.64
C ASP A 179 -6.77 14.01 15.94
N GLY A 180 -7.16 14.82 14.95
CA GLY A 180 -7.30 16.26 15.10
C GLY A 180 -7.11 17.02 13.79
N ASP A 181 -6.61 18.26 13.87
CA ASP A 181 -6.41 19.12 12.70
C ASP A 181 -5.03 19.03 12.06
N GLU A 182 -4.10 18.31 12.70
CA GLU A 182 -2.76 18.02 12.17
C GLU A 182 -2.58 16.52 11.88
N MET A 183 -1.73 16.21 10.90
CA MET A 183 -1.42 14.82 10.54
C MET A 183 -0.56 14.15 11.62
N THR A 184 -0.87 12.88 11.89
CA THR A 184 -0.21 12.01 12.86
C THR A 184 0.37 10.77 12.17
N LEU A 185 1.09 9.93 12.93
CA LEU A 185 1.56 8.62 12.46
C LEU A 185 0.40 7.73 11.95
N ALA A 186 -0.78 7.86 12.53
CA ALA A 186 -1.98 7.13 12.09
C ALA A 186 -2.38 7.53 10.65
N ASP A 187 -2.32 8.82 10.34
CA ASP A 187 -2.62 9.34 9.00
C ASP A 187 -1.57 8.88 7.98
N CYS A 188 -0.28 8.93 8.35
CA CYS A 188 0.81 8.40 7.53
C CYS A 188 0.66 6.91 7.22
N ASN A 189 0.06 6.12 8.12
CA ASN A 189 -0.18 4.70 7.90
C ASN A 189 -1.42 4.44 7.01
N LEU A 190 -2.50 5.19 7.23
CA LEU A 190 -3.79 4.96 6.56
C LEU A 190 -3.86 5.61 5.16
N LEU A 191 -3.40 6.85 5.00
CA LEU A 191 -3.59 7.62 3.76
C LEU A 191 -2.98 6.95 2.52
N PRO A 192 -1.73 6.42 2.55
CA PRO A 192 -1.18 5.72 1.39
C PRO A 192 -2.01 4.50 0.98
N LYS A 193 -2.53 3.75 1.97
CA LYS A 193 -3.38 2.58 1.74
C LYS A 193 -4.72 2.99 1.14
N LEU A 194 -5.34 4.02 1.70
CA LEU A 194 -6.64 4.54 1.25
C LEU A 194 -6.56 5.17 -0.14
N HIS A 195 -5.43 5.82 -0.47
CA HIS A 195 -5.15 6.31 -1.82
C HIS A 195 -5.16 5.20 -2.87
N ILE A 196 -4.47 4.10 -2.59
CA ILE A 196 -4.45 2.92 -3.47
C ILE A 196 -5.87 2.38 -3.65
N VAL A 197 -6.66 2.27 -2.58
CA VAL A 197 -8.07 1.85 -2.67
C VAL A 197 -8.85 2.76 -3.62
N LYS A 198 -8.76 4.09 -3.45
CA LYS A 198 -9.46 5.07 -4.28
C LYS A 198 -9.04 5.01 -5.76
N VAL A 199 -7.74 5.06 -6.06
CA VAL A 199 -7.23 5.05 -7.44
C VAL A 199 -7.63 3.74 -8.12
N THR A 200 -7.52 2.64 -7.41
CA THR A 200 -7.87 1.34 -7.95
C THR A 200 -9.38 1.18 -8.18
N ALA A 201 -10.21 1.66 -7.25
CA ALA A 201 -11.66 1.70 -7.40
C ALA A 201 -12.05 2.47 -8.67
N ASN A 202 -11.50 3.68 -8.85
CA ASN A 202 -11.72 4.52 -10.02
C ASN A 202 -11.23 3.88 -11.33
N HIS A 203 -10.04 3.30 -11.33
CA HIS A 203 -9.50 2.64 -12.52
C HIS A 203 -10.26 1.36 -12.86
N ILE A 204 -10.67 0.58 -11.84
CA ILE A 204 -11.60 -0.53 -12.04
C ILE A 204 -12.82 0.04 -12.75
N LEU A 205 -13.56 1.02 -12.23
CA LEU A 205 -14.73 1.58 -12.92
C LEU A 205 -14.49 1.95 -14.40
N TRP A 206 -13.32 2.49 -14.73
CA TRP A 206 -12.96 2.87 -16.11
C TRP A 206 -12.72 1.66 -17.03
N VAL A 207 -11.97 0.66 -16.58
CA VAL A 207 -11.74 -0.61 -17.31
C VAL A 207 -12.96 -1.54 -17.22
N ALA A 208 -13.78 -1.34 -16.19
CA ALA A 208 -14.84 -2.19 -15.68
C ALA A 208 -16.27 -1.67 -15.86
N LYS A 209 -16.53 -0.90 -16.92
CA LYS A 209 -17.80 -1.16 -17.63
C LYS A 209 -17.98 -2.66 -17.97
N LYS A 210 -16.96 -3.51 -17.74
CA LYS A 210 -16.96 -4.97 -17.86
C LYS A 210 -16.53 -5.81 -16.62
N TYR A 211 -15.91 -5.29 -15.55
CA TYR A 211 -15.27 -6.12 -14.49
C TYR A 211 -15.21 -5.50 -13.07
N ARG A 212 -16.29 -5.62 -12.28
CA ARG A 212 -16.36 -5.32 -10.81
C ARG A 212 -16.45 -3.85 -10.34
N GLY A 213 -17.10 -2.97 -11.09
CA GLY A 213 -17.24 -1.54 -10.74
C GLY A 213 -17.53 -1.25 -9.26
N PHE A 214 -16.48 -0.91 -8.50
CA PHE A 214 -16.51 -0.56 -7.09
C PHE A 214 -16.08 0.90 -6.96
N ASP A 215 -16.85 1.68 -6.23
CA ASP A 215 -16.50 3.04 -5.81
C ASP A 215 -16.65 3.14 -4.29
N ILE A 216 -15.93 4.07 -3.67
CA ILE A 216 -16.24 4.43 -2.29
C ILE A 216 -17.62 5.10 -2.31
N PRO A 217 -18.62 4.61 -1.56
CA PRO A 217 -19.95 5.21 -1.58
C PRO A 217 -19.93 6.72 -1.26
N LYS A 218 -20.69 7.51 -2.03
CA LYS A 218 -20.69 8.98 -1.94
C LYS A 218 -21.29 9.52 -0.63
N ASP A 219 -22.07 8.70 0.05
CA ASP A 219 -22.67 8.95 1.36
C ASP A 219 -21.68 8.81 2.53
N MET A 220 -20.49 8.23 2.30
CA MET A 220 -19.39 8.20 3.29
C MET A 220 -18.66 9.56 3.38
N ALA A 221 -19.39 10.59 3.80
CA ALA A 221 -18.96 11.98 3.81
C ALA A 221 -17.71 12.24 4.66
N GLY A 222 -17.49 11.49 5.75
CA GLY A 222 -16.31 11.60 6.60
C GLY A 222 -15.04 11.20 5.86
N ILE A 223 -15.08 10.08 5.13
CA ILE A 223 -13.96 9.62 4.29
C ILE A 223 -13.68 10.63 3.17
N TRP A 224 -14.71 11.13 2.50
CA TRP A 224 -14.53 12.11 1.43
C TRP A 224 -13.94 13.42 1.92
N LYS A 225 -14.38 13.91 3.09
CA LYS A 225 -13.78 15.08 3.77
C LYS A 225 -12.30 14.81 4.08
N TYR A 226 -12.00 13.69 4.74
CA TYR A 226 -10.64 13.32 5.13
C TYR A 226 -9.68 13.21 3.94
N LEU A 227 -10.10 12.52 2.86
CA LEU A 227 -9.32 12.46 1.62
C LEU A 227 -9.17 13.85 0.99
N GLY A 228 -10.23 14.65 0.96
CA GLY A 228 -10.22 16.03 0.45
C GLY A 228 -9.15 16.87 1.14
N GLU A 229 -9.15 16.89 2.47
CA GLU A 229 -8.14 17.58 3.29
C GLU A 229 -6.73 17.04 3.03
N ALA A 230 -6.55 15.71 2.98
CA ALA A 230 -5.24 15.11 2.71
C ALA A 230 -4.67 15.49 1.34
N TYR A 231 -5.50 15.57 0.29
CA TYR A 231 -5.06 16.01 -1.05
C TYR A 231 -4.70 17.49 -1.14
N THR A 232 -5.00 18.30 -0.12
CA THR A 232 -4.51 19.70 -0.05
C THR A 232 -3.12 19.80 0.58
N ARG A 233 -2.62 18.73 1.19
CA ARG A 233 -1.36 18.69 1.93
C ARG A 233 -0.22 18.17 1.07
N GLU A 234 0.82 18.98 0.93
CA GLU A 234 2.01 18.64 0.15
C GLU A 234 2.72 17.39 0.67
N GLU A 235 2.67 17.17 1.98
CA GLU A 235 3.28 16.01 2.64
C GLU A 235 2.68 14.69 2.12
N PHE A 236 1.41 14.71 1.73
CA PHE A 236 0.74 13.57 1.11
C PHE A 236 0.87 13.58 -0.42
N THR A 237 0.56 14.70 -1.09
CA THR A 237 0.51 14.73 -2.56
C THR A 237 1.88 14.53 -3.22
N ASN A 238 2.94 15.09 -2.64
CA ASN A 238 4.29 14.99 -3.20
C ASN A 238 4.98 13.66 -2.88
N THR A 239 4.41 12.87 -1.98
CA THR A 239 4.89 11.52 -1.63
C THR A 239 4.10 10.42 -2.35
N CYS A 240 2.96 10.74 -2.96
CA CYS A 240 2.17 9.81 -3.76
C CYS A 240 2.95 9.36 -5.02
N PRO A 241 2.93 8.06 -5.36
CA PRO A 241 3.30 7.64 -6.70
C PRO A 241 2.26 8.15 -7.71
N SER A 242 2.61 8.21 -9.00
CA SER A 242 1.63 8.57 -10.02
C SER A 242 0.50 7.53 -10.12
N ASP A 243 -0.72 7.98 -10.44
CA ASP A 243 -1.87 7.09 -10.66
C ASP A 243 -1.53 5.96 -11.65
N LYS A 244 -0.81 6.30 -12.74
CA LYS A 244 -0.34 5.34 -13.75
C LYS A 244 0.58 4.26 -13.16
N GLU A 245 1.43 4.59 -12.19
CA GLU A 245 2.27 3.59 -11.51
C GLU A 245 1.45 2.67 -10.59
N ILE A 246 0.44 3.20 -9.91
CA ILE A 246 -0.51 2.39 -9.13
C ILE A 246 -1.24 1.40 -10.06
N GLU A 247 -1.73 1.88 -11.20
CA GLU A 247 -2.40 1.08 -12.22
C GLU A 247 -1.49 0.00 -12.82
N ILE A 248 -0.26 0.36 -13.24
CA ILE A 248 0.71 -0.58 -13.80
C ILE A 248 1.06 -1.67 -12.80
N ALA A 249 1.29 -1.31 -11.53
CA ALA A 249 1.59 -2.25 -10.48
C ALA A 249 0.47 -3.28 -10.29
N LEU A 250 -0.79 -2.87 -10.42
CA LEU A 250 -1.95 -3.75 -10.31
C LEU A 250 -2.18 -4.57 -11.59
N ARG A 251 -1.95 -3.98 -12.77
CA ARG A 251 -2.08 -4.68 -14.06
C ARG A 251 -1.04 -5.79 -14.22
N ARG A 252 0.23 -5.53 -13.89
CA ARG A 252 1.29 -6.55 -13.93
C ARG A 252 0.93 -7.76 -13.07
N ARG A 253 0.37 -7.51 -11.87
CA ARG A 253 -0.14 -8.55 -10.95
C ARG A 253 -1.32 -9.35 -11.53
N GLY A 254 -2.12 -8.77 -12.42
CA GLY A 254 -3.19 -9.49 -13.13
C GLY A 254 -2.72 -10.33 -14.33
N GLN A 255 -1.60 -9.96 -14.96
CA GLN A 255 -1.07 -10.62 -16.17
C GLN A 255 -0.12 -11.78 -15.87
N GLU A 256 0.76 -11.65 -14.86
CA GLU A 256 1.67 -12.73 -14.43
C GLU A 256 0.88 -13.96 -13.92
N ALA A 257 -0.27 -13.73 -13.30
CA ALA A 257 -1.27 -14.74 -12.95
C ALA A 257 -1.70 -15.61 -14.15
N SER A 258 -1.94 -15.00 -15.30
CA SER A 258 -2.49 -15.70 -16.48
C SER A 258 -1.45 -16.55 -17.20
N GLN A 259 -0.17 -16.17 -17.10
CA GLN A 259 0.95 -16.92 -17.71
C GLN A 259 1.32 -18.20 -16.94
N CYS A 260 1.25 -18.20 -15.60
CA CYS A 260 1.52 -19.40 -14.81
C CYS A 260 0.48 -20.53 -14.98
N PHE A 261 -0.75 -20.21 -15.43
CA PHE A 261 -1.84 -21.19 -15.59
C PHE A 261 -2.15 -21.57 -17.06
N GLY A 262 -1.34 -21.13 -18.03
CA GLY A 262 -1.50 -21.55 -19.43
C GLY A 262 -2.87 -21.21 -20.05
N ILE A 263 -3.53 -20.16 -19.59
CA ILE A 263 -4.84 -19.74 -20.11
C ILE A 263 -4.60 -18.82 -21.31
N SER A 264 -4.78 -19.36 -22.52
CA SER A 264 -4.58 -18.65 -23.79
C SER A 264 -5.77 -17.80 -24.25
N ASP A 265 -6.86 -17.75 -23.47
CA ASP A 265 -8.12 -17.18 -23.94
C ASP A 265 -8.66 -16.09 -23.00
N GLY A 266 -8.15 -14.87 -23.15
CA GLY A 266 -8.80 -13.56 -22.97
C GLY A 266 -9.62 -13.20 -21.71
N ARG A 267 -9.75 -14.09 -20.73
CA ARG A 267 -10.55 -13.92 -19.51
C ARG A 267 -9.61 -13.96 -18.31
N TYR A 268 -9.01 -12.80 -18.03
CA TYR A 268 -8.01 -12.64 -16.98
C TYR A 268 -8.59 -12.95 -15.59
N ALA A 269 -8.19 -14.08 -15.02
CA ALA A 269 -8.39 -14.43 -13.62
C ALA A 269 -7.17 -13.93 -12.82
N VAL A 270 -7.41 -13.11 -11.79
CA VAL A 270 -6.35 -12.51 -10.98
C VAL A 270 -6.10 -13.38 -9.75
N ALA A 271 -4.90 -13.93 -9.64
CA ALA A 271 -4.28 -14.45 -8.43
C ALA A 271 -2.75 -14.25 -8.58
N VAL A 272 -1.98 -13.75 -7.62
CA VAL A 272 -1.24 -14.55 -6.62
C VAL A 272 -0.22 -13.61 -5.91
N GLU A 273 0.16 -13.97 -4.67
CA GLU A 273 1.30 -13.60 -3.79
C GLU A 273 1.94 -12.20 -3.85
N THR A 274 1.81 -11.46 -2.72
CA THR A 274 2.68 -10.37 -2.16
C THR A 274 1.92 -9.37 -1.27
N LEU A 275 0.69 -9.66 -0.83
CA LEU A 275 0.06 -8.88 0.28
C LEU A 275 0.18 -9.57 1.64
N GLU A 276 0.73 -10.78 1.72
CA GLU A 276 1.10 -11.38 3.01
C GLU A 276 2.20 -10.56 3.70
N THR A 277 3.09 -9.93 2.94
CA THR A 277 4.07 -8.96 3.49
C THR A 277 3.45 -7.60 3.83
N TRP A 278 2.22 -7.30 3.39
CA TRP A 278 1.57 -5.99 3.63
C TRP A 278 0.46 -6.03 4.69
N SER A 279 -0.01 -7.23 5.06
CA SER A 279 -1.04 -7.46 6.10
C SER A 279 -0.46 -7.99 7.42
N GLY A 280 0.82 -8.37 7.45
CA GLY A 280 1.52 -8.80 8.65
C GLY A 280 2.01 -7.62 9.49
N GLU A 281 1.16 -7.05 10.33
CA GLU A 281 1.61 -6.54 11.64
C GLU A 281 1.81 -7.75 12.55
N GLY A 282 2.95 -8.41 12.40
CA GLY A 282 3.31 -9.58 13.18
C GLY A 282 4.82 -9.77 13.09
N GLY A 283 5.51 -9.50 14.19
CA GLY A 283 6.96 -9.56 14.26
C GLY A 283 7.51 -10.87 13.71
N ILE A 284 8.49 -10.76 12.82
CA ILE A 284 9.27 -11.89 12.35
C ILE A 284 10.16 -12.34 13.53
N THR A 285 9.69 -13.29 14.33
CA THR A 285 10.58 -14.15 15.10
C THR A 285 11.14 -15.18 14.13
N GLY A 286 12.45 -15.15 13.92
CA GLY A 286 13.14 -15.97 12.95
C GLY A 286 12.90 -17.46 13.14
N GLN A 287 12.44 -18.11 12.07
CA GLN A 287 12.78 -19.47 11.67
C GLN A 287 12.05 -19.78 10.36
N GLU A 288 12.70 -19.52 9.22
CA GLU A 288 12.40 -20.21 7.96
C GLU A 288 13.70 -20.35 7.16
N GLU A 289 14.61 -21.16 7.72
CA GLU A 289 15.68 -21.81 6.97
C GLU A 289 15.23 -23.27 6.76
N LYS A 290 15.37 -23.75 5.51
CA LYS A 290 15.13 -25.11 5.02
C LYS A 290 13.68 -25.47 4.67
N LYS A 291 13.34 -25.28 3.38
CA LYS A 291 12.86 -26.35 2.48
C LYS A 291 12.53 -25.78 1.11
N LYS A 292 13.36 -26.12 0.11
CA LYS A 292 12.96 -26.60 -1.24
C LYS A 292 14.20 -26.66 -2.16
N ASP A 293 15.17 -27.45 -1.74
CA ASP A 293 16.07 -28.13 -2.67
C ASP A 293 15.46 -29.50 -2.94
N GLU A 294 14.59 -29.58 -3.95
CA GLU A 294 14.15 -30.83 -4.59
C GLU A 294 13.19 -30.40 -5.70
N TRP A 295 13.69 -30.29 -6.93
CA TRP A 295 13.03 -30.55 -8.23
C TRP A 295 14.04 -30.19 -9.32
N GLY A 296 15.13 -30.96 -9.36
CA GLY A 296 16.05 -31.01 -10.50
C GLY A 296 16.09 -32.45 -11.03
N GLN A 297 15.94 -32.59 -12.35
CA GLN A 297 16.13 -33.81 -13.18
C GLN A 297 14.97 -34.83 -13.05
N THR A 298 14.30 -35.36 -14.08
CA THR A 298 14.68 -35.71 -15.47
C THR A 298 13.37 -36.08 -16.27
N PRO A 299 13.38 -36.53 -17.56
CA PRO A 299 12.82 -35.81 -18.70
C PRO A 299 11.53 -36.39 -19.33
N LEU A 300 10.99 -35.63 -20.30
CA LEU A 300 10.01 -35.96 -21.33
C LEU A 300 9.94 -37.45 -21.75
N LEU A 301 8.74 -38.02 -21.70
CA LEU A 301 8.30 -39.10 -22.60
C LEU A 301 6.86 -38.80 -23.07
N LEU A 302 6.75 -38.49 -24.36
CA LEU A 302 5.51 -38.52 -25.15
C LEU A 302 5.29 -39.96 -25.63
N GLU A 303 4.11 -40.52 -25.43
CA GLU A 303 3.52 -41.56 -26.29
C GLU A 303 1.98 -41.43 -26.28
N PRO A 304 1.26 -41.89 -27.33
CA PRO A 304 -0.02 -41.34 -27.78
C PRO A 304 -1.23 -42.28 -27.66
N GLY A 305 -2.45 -41.72 -27.65
CA GLY A 305 -3.62 -42.33 -28.31
C GLY A 305 -4.87 -42.67 -27.50
N ILE A 306 -6.01 -42.26 -28.08
CA ILE A 306 -7.40 -42.78 -27.98
C ILE A 306 -8.20 -42.29 -26.74
N GLY A 307 -9.36 -41.65 -26.84
CA GLY A 307 -10.28 -41.50 -27.98
C GLY A 307 -11.38 -40.46 -27.72
N SER A 308 -12.08 -40.17 -28.80
CA SER A 308 -13.25 -39.32 -28.96
C SER A 308 -14.42 -39.66 -28.04
N ASP A 309 -14.89 -38.67 -27.26
CA ASP A 309 -16.32 -38.34 -27.08
C ASP A 309 -16.44 -37.29 -25.97
N LEU A 310 -16.62 -36.02 -26.36
CA LEU A 310 -17.30 -34.95 -25.59
C LEU A 310 -17.16 -33.56 -26.28
N ARG A 311 -17.11 -33.50 -27.62
CA ARG A 311 -17.00 -32.23 -28.38
C ARG A 311 -18.26 -31.81 -29.14
N THR A 312 -19.43 -32.37 -28.82
CA THR A 312 -20.66 -32.07 -29.58
C THR A 312 -21.90 -31.86 -28.71
N SER A 313 -21.79 -31.10 -27.61
CA SER A 313 -22.99 -30.63 -26.87
C SER A 313 -22.88 -29.26 -26.21
N VAL A 314 -21.86 -28.44 -26.54
CA VAL A 314 -21.76 -27.05 -26.02
C VAL A 314 -21.75 -26.01 -27.15
N LEU A 315 -21.76 -26.44 -28.42
CA LEU A 315 -21.63 -25.54 -29.59
C LEU A 315 -22.95 -25.23 -30.32
N GLU A 316 -24.11 -25.62 -29.79
CA GLU A 316 -25.43 -25.29 -30.37
C GLU A 316 -26.33 -24.39 -29.50
N ALA A 317 -25.82 -23.84 -28.38
CA ALA A 317 -26.63 -22.98 -27.50
C ALA A 317 -26.28 -21.47 -27.54
N LEU A 318 -25.42 -21.02 -28.46
CA LEU A 318 -24.95 -19.61 -28.53
C LEU A 318 -25.13 -18.93 -29.89
N ILE A 319 -26.23 -19.24 -30.60
CA ILE A 319 -26.70 -18.45 -31.75
C ILE A 319 -28.24 -18.40 -31.67
N PRO A 320 -28.84 -17.52 -30.83
CA PRO A 320 -29.18 -16.17 -31.30
C PRO A 320 -29.25 -15.11 -30.17
N ALA A 321 -28.23 -14.28 -30.02
CA ALA A 321 -28.31 -13.02 -29.24
C ALA A 321 -27.46 -11.90 -29.86
N LEU A 322 -27.22 -11.96 -31.18
CA LEU A 322 -26.55 -10.92 -31.96
C LEU A 322 -27.30 -10.67 -33.28
N ARG A 323 -28.58 -10.31 -33.15
CA ARG A 323 -29.30 -9.43 -34.07
C ARG A 323 -30.21 -8.52 -33.25
#